data_AF-A0A133YZS3-F1
#
_entry.id   AF-A0A133YZS3-F1
#
_cell.length_a   1.000
_cell.length_b   1.000
_cell.length_c   1.000
_cell.angle_alpha   90.00
_cell.angle_beta   90.00
_cell.angle_gamma   90.00
#
_symmetry.space_group_name_H-M   'P 1'
#
loop_
_entity.id
_entity.type
_entity.pdbx_description
1 polymer ?
#
loop_
_entity_poly.entity_id
_entity_poly.type
_entity_poly.pdbx_seq_one_letter_code
_entity_poly.pdbx_strand_id
1 'polypeptide(L)'
;MSIKFNNGNFNFYIDYDGTILRNVSLVSDVNYKSSYDLIRMDNRDGFILDNRNSMEQINRQFTFYTKGEKIERIGKILKFNKMAKIYFNNSNYFCRGFCENISYKKFAGDFYEVVVSLVLQPYIMGPKVVKTFTKNGTIVNEGDFRAYPVVKIFPKQSDFSLSINSKTMRFSVKDSLKGNYIVDFDKVEIKDCDGNLKNSIFHKDSDFLHLEAGENSIVLNNIEKIVLTANWRYMFYDIYKRR
;
A
#
# COMPACT_ATOMS: atom_id res chain seq x y z
N MET A 1 15.76 -20.27 -35.09
CA MET A 1 15.29 -20.83 -33.80
C MET A 1 14.56 -19.71 -33.07
N SER A 2 13.23 -19.82 -32.97
CA SER A 2 12.38 -18.79 -32.37
C SER A 2 11.94 -19.24 -30.98
N ILE A 3 12.32 -18.50 -29.95
CA ILE A 3 11.82 -18.71 -28.60
C ILE A 3 10.82 -17.58 -28.34
N LYS A 4 9.53 -17.90 -28.47
CA LYS A 4 8.43 -17.01 -28.09
C LYS A 4 8.13 -17.25 -26.61
N PHE A 5 8.30 -16.22 -25.77
CA PHE A 5 7.72 -16.21 -24.42
C PHE A 5 6.49 -15.31 -24.44
N ASN A 6 5.36 -15.91 -24.79
CA ASN A 6 4.05 -15.29 -24.55
C ASN A 6 3.09 -16.42 -24.16
N ASN A 7 3.23 -16.94 -22.93
CA ASN A 7 2.28 -17.91 -22.38
C ASN A 7 1.03 -17.23 -21.81
N GLY A 8 0.44 -16.35 -22.63
CA GLY A 8 -0.73 -15.52 -22.30
C GLY A 8 -0.39 -14.03 -22.32
N ASN A 9 -1.39 -13.19 -22.63
CA ASN A 9 -1.31 -11.72 -22.57
C ASN A 9 -1.11 -11.19 -21.14
N PHE A 10 -0.07 -11.66 -20.44
CA PHE A 10 0.26 -11.30 -19.08
C PHE A 10 1.35 -10.24 -19.11
N ASN A 11 0.92 -8.97 -19.07
CA ASN A 11 1.84 -7.84 -18.99
C ASN A 11 2.19 -7.57 -17.52
N PHE A 12 3.46 -7.77 -17.14
CA PHE A 12 3.98 -7.40 -15.82
C PHE A 12 4.63 -6.02 -15.85
N TYR A 13 4.30 -5.19 -14.86
CA TYR A 13 4.86 -3.84 -14.72
C TYR A 13 5.33 -3.60 -13.29
N ILE A 14 6.54 -3.07 -13.14
CA ILE A 14 7.02 -2.51 -11.87
C ILE A 14 7.05 -1.01 -12.04
N ASP A 15 6.32 -0.30 -11.19
CA ASP A 15 6.40 1.16 -11.05
C ASP A 15 7.16 1.47 -9.76
N TYR A 16 8.36 2.01 -9.93
CA TYR A 16 9.16 2.53 -8.84
C TYR A 16 9.47 4.01 -9.13
N ASP A 17 8.89 4.88 -8.30
CA ASP A 17 9.08 6.33 -8.36
C ASP A 17 8.80 6.93 -9.77
N GLY A 18 7.78 6.41 -10.46
CA GLY A 18 7.39 6.86 -11.80
C GLY A 18 8.13 6.17 -12.95
N THR A 19 9.08 5.27 -12.66
CA THR A 19 9.77 4.47 -13.68
C THR A 19 9.06 3.14 -13.89
N ILE A 20 8.57 2.89 -15.11
CA ILE A 20 7.85 1.66 -15.47
C ILE A 20 8.77 0.68 -16.22
N LEU A 21 8.96 -0.52 -15.67
CA LEU A 21 9.51 -1.67 -16.40
C LEU A 21 8.40 -2.41 -17.16
N ARG A 22 8.62 -2.75 -18.44
CA ARG A 22 7.67 -3.47 -19.31
C ARG A 22 8.30 -4.75 -19.89
N ASN A 23 7.47 -5.69 -20.34
CA ASN A 23 7.85 -6.92 -21.08
C ASN A 23 8.68 -7.95 -20.28
N VAL A 24 8.36 -8.15 -19.01
CA VAL A 24 8.94 -9.22 -18.20
C VAL A 24 8.09 -10.49 -18.37
N SER A 25 8.70 -11.59 -18.79
CA SER A 25 8.03 -12.90 -18.83
C SER A 25 7.96 -13.51 -17.43
N LEU A 26 6.84 -14.15 -17.09
CA LEU A 26 6.64 -14.80 -15.80
C LEU A 26 7.05 -16.28 -15.90
N VAL A 27 7.96 -16.72 -15.03
CA VAL A 27 8.13 -18.12 -14.65
C VAL A 27 8.07 -18.13 -13.13
N SER A 28 6.99 -18.66 -12.54
CA SER A 28 6.82 -18.65 -11.08
C SER A 28 6.78 -20.07 -10.53
N ASP A 29 7.78 -20.41 -9.71
CA ASP A 29 7.62 -21.45 -8.68
C ASP A 29 7.15 -20.76 -7.40
N VAL A 30 5.97 -21.15 -6.92
CA VAL A 30 5.36 -20.57 -5.71
C VAL A 30 5.81 -21.39 -4.51
N ASN A 31 6.65 -20.81 -3.65
CA ASN A 31 7.00 -21.39 -2.36
C ASN A 31 6.47 -20.50 -1.23
N TYR A 32 5.76 -21.10 -0.27
CA TYR A 32 5.25 -20.45 0.94
C TYR A 32 6.27 -20.60 2.07
N LYS A 33 6.63 -19.50 2.74
CA LYS A 33 7.45 -19.51 3.97
C LYS A 33 6.91 -18.48 4.95
N SER A 34 6.94 -18.80 6.24
CA SER A 34 6.41 -18.01 7.35
C SER A 34 7.53 -17.35 8.18
N SER A 35 7.33 -16.10 8.60
CA SER A 35 8.07 -15.44 9.68
C SER A 35 7.34 -14.17 10.17
N TYR A 36 7.58 -13.78 11.43
CA TYR A 36 6.96 -12.65 12.13
C TYR A 36 7.96 -11.50 12.30
N ASP A 37 7.54 -10.25 12.06
CA ASP A 37 8.35 -9.07 12.42
C ASP A 37 7.52 -7.97 13.09
N LEU A 38 8.10 -7.40 14.16
CA LEU A 38 7.63 -6.22 14.86
C LEU A 38 8.18 -4.95 14.20
N ILE A 39 7.31 -4.03 13.78
CA ILE A 39 7.74 -2.72 13.28
C ILE A 39 7.95 -1.78 14.46
N ARG A 40 9.22 -1.49 14.79
CA ARG A 40 9.62 -0.36 15.64
C ARG A 40 10.10 0.77 14.72
N MET A 41 9.56 1.98 14.88
CA MET A 41 10.02 3.17 14.15
C MET A 41 10.71 4.13 15.11
N ASP A 42 12.04 4.24 15.02
CA ASP A 42 12.83 5.20 15.80
C ASP A 42 12.78 6.61 15.17
N ASN A 43 12.93 7.66 16.00
CA ASN A 43 13.02 9.10 15.65
C ASN A 43 11.73 9.82 15.20
N ARG A 44 10.59 9.62 15.88
CA ARG A 44 9.36 10.40 15.66
C ARG A 44 8.89 11.11 16.94
N ASP A 45 8.14 12.20 16.79
CA ASP A 45 7.42 12.85 17.91
C ASP A 45 6.33 11.88 18.42
N GLY A 46 6.56 11.34 19.62
CA GLY A 46 5.71 10.32 20.25
C GLY A 46 5.82 8.91 19.65
N PHE A 47 5.13 7.96 20.30
CA PHE A 47 4.99 6.58 19.83
C PHE A 47 3.53 6.14 19.93
N ILE A 48 3.09 5.28 19.01
CA ILE A 48 1.73 4.74 18.98
C ILE A 48 1.82 3.22 18.84
N LEU A 49 1.19 2.51 19.78
CA LEU A 49 1.12 1.05 19.79
C LEU A 49 -0.09 0.59 18.98
N ASP A 50 0.14 -0.23 17.95
CA ASP A 50 -0.91 -0.77 17.08
C ASP A 50 -0.77 -2.30 16.98
N ASN A 51 -1.83 -3.02 17.35
CA ASN A 51 -1.89 -4.47 17.35
C ASN A 51 -2.52 -4.97 16.04
N ARG A 52 -1.77 -4.89 14.94
CA ARG A 52 -2.20 -5.43 13.64
C ARG A 52 -1.91 -6.93 13.58
N ASN A 53 -2.95 -7.76 13.48
CA ASN A 53 -2.82 -9.14 13.02
C ASN A 53 -2.06 -9.16 11.68
N SER A 54 -0.89 -9.81 11.64
CA SER A 54 -0.04 -9.94 10.47
C SER A 54 -0.59 -11.01 9.53
N MET A 55 -0.78 -10.65 8.27
CA MET A 55 -1.03 -11.64 7.21
C MET A 55 0.30 -12.02 6.55
N GLU A 56 0.45 -13.30 6.17
CA GLU A 56 1.70 -13.88 5.67
C GLU A 56 2.20 -13.22 4.37
N GLN A 57 3.51 -13.03 4.25
CA GLN A 57 4.10 -12.51 3.01
C GLN A 57 4.08 -13.56 1.90
N ILE A 58 3.91 -13.12 0.66
CA ILE A 58 3.93 -14.01 -0.52
C ILE A 58 5.26 -13.82 -1.23
N ASN A 59 6.06 -14.89 -1.28
CA ASN A 59 7.29 -14.91 -2.07
C ASN A 59 6.98 -15.25 -3.52
N ARG A 60 7.55 -14.47 -4.45
CA ARG A 60 7.43 -14.68 -5.89
C ARG A 60 8.77 -14.48 -6.57
N GLN A 61 9.14 -15.45 -7.38
CA GLN A 61 10.31 -15.37 -8.24
C GLN A 61 9.87 -15.08 -9.68
N PHE A 62 10.65 -14.26 -10.38
CA PHE A 62 10.42 -13.86 -11.76
C PHE A 62 11.71 -14.05 -12.54
N THR A 63 11.66 -14.84 -13.60
CA THR A 63 12.81 -15.06 -14.49
C THR A 63 12.54 -14.46 -15.86
N PHE A 64 13.44 -13.61 -16.34
CA PHE A 64 13.38 -13.05 -17.68
C PHE A 64 14.77 -12.92 -18.31
N TYR A 65 14.82 -12.74 -19.62
CA TYR A 65 16.08 -12.67 -20.36
C TYR A 65 16.29 -11.26 -20.93
N THR A 66 17.50 -10.74 -20.79
CA THR A 66 17.85 -9.39 -21.28
C THR A 66 19.25 -9.34 -21.86
N LYS A 67 19.52 -8.35 -22.71
CA LYS A 67 20.89 -8.06 -23.17
C LYS A 67 21.75 -7.51 -22.04
N GLY A 68 23.04 -7.83 -22.07
CA GLY A 68 24.04 -7.41 -21.08
C GLY A 68 24.05 -5.90 -20.82
N GLU A 69 23.95 -5.09 -21.88
CA GLU A 69 23.90 -3.61 -21.79
C GLU A 69 22.75 -3.06 -20.91
N LYS A 70 21.69 -3.85 -20.68
CA LYS A 70 20.52 -3.43 -19.90
C LYS A 70 20.59 -3.86 -18.43
N ILE A 71 21.54 -4.73 -18.06
CA ILE A 71 21.62 -5.32 -16.71
C ILE A 71 21.83 -4.27 -15.64
N GLU A 72 22.72 -3.31 -15.87
CA GLU A 72 23.02 -2.27 -14.88
C GLU A 72 21.77 -1.42 -14.58
N ARG A 73 21.02 -1.04 -15.62
CA ARG A 73 19.78 -0.28 -15.49
C ARG A 73 18.71 -1.09 -14.74
N ILE A 74 18.54 -2.36 -15.07
CA ILE A 74 17.62 -3.27 -14.38
C ILE A 74 17.98 -3.38 -12.90
N GLY A 75 19.25 -3.58 -12.58
CA GLY A 75 19.74 -3.65 -11.21
C GLY A 75 19.47 -2.37 -10.42
N LYS A 76 19.63 -1.19 -11.04
CA LYS A 76 19.30 0.09 -10.38
C LYS A 76 17.80 0.22 -10.08
N ILE A 77 16.94 -0.20 -11.01
CA ILE A 77 15.48 -0.10 -10.83
C ILE A 77 14.98 -1.11 -9.80
N LEU A 78 15.55 -2.33 -9.80
CA LEU A 78 15.07 -3.43 -8.95
C LEU A 78 15.73 -3.48 -7.57
N LYS A 79 16.85 -2.78 -7.34
CA LYS A 79 17.42 -2.55 -6.00
C LYS A 79 16.62 -1.47 -5.26
N PHE A 80 15.30 -1.64 -5.16
CA PHE A 80 14.49 -0.82 -4.28
C PHE A 80 14.63 -1.34 -2.84
N ASN A 81 15.25 -0.53 -1.98
CA ASN A 81 15.28 -0.73 -0.52
C ASN A 81 13.96 -0.28 0.16
N LYS A 82 12.95 0.03 -0.64
CA LYS A 82 11.64 0.53 -0.20
C LYS A 82 10.54 -0.26 -0.90
N MET A 83 9.39 -0.32 -0.26
CA MET A 83 8.21 -0.98 -0.79
C MET A 83 7.75 -0.32 -2.11
N ALA A 84 7.65 -1.11 -3.18
CA ALA A 84 7.22 -0.70 -4.51
C ALA A 84 5.81 -1.19 -4.83
N LYS A 85 5.17 -0.61 -5.86
CA LYS A 85 3.92 -1.11 -6.44
C LYS A 85 4.24 -2.05 -7.58
N ILE A 86 3.71 -3.26 -7.49
CA ILE A 86 3.97 -4.36 -8.42
C ILE A 86 2.65 -4.72 -9.07
N TYR A 87 2.54 -4.45 -10.36
CA TYR A 87 1.32 -4.64 -11.14
C TYR A 87 1.41 -5.93 -11.96
N PHE A 88 0.33 -6.69 -11.94
CA PHE A 88 0.20 -7.89 -12.75
C PHE A 88 -1.01 -7.72 -13.66
N ASN A 89 -0.78 -7.86 -14.96
CA ASN A 89 -1.80 -8.00 -16.01
C ASN A 89 -2.67 -6.77 -16.29
N ASN A 90 -2.81 -5.85 -15.34
CA ASN A 90 -3.53 -4.59 -15.48
C ASN A 90 -2.81 -3.46 -14.73
N SER A 91 -3.17 -2.21 -15.03
CA SER A 91 -2.58 -1.00 -14.41
C SER A 91 -3.34 -0.50 -13.17
N ASN A 92 -4.45 -1.14 -12.81
CA ASN A 92 -5.39 -0.64 -11.80
C ASN A 92 -5.28 -1.37 -10.47
N TYR A 93 -4.75 -2.60 -10.49
CA TYR A 93 -4.56 -3.46 -9.34
C TYR A 93 -3.07 -3.75 -9.15
N PHE A 94 -2.59 -3.59 -7.92
CA PHE A 94 -1.18 -3.79 -7.60
C PHE A 94 -1.00 -4.48 -6.26
N CYS A 95 0.09 -5.23 -6.13
CA CYS A 95 0.62 -5.63 -4.83
C CYS A 95 1.64 -4.60 -4.37
N ARG A 96 1.80 -4.47 -3.05
CA ARG A 96 3.00 -3.84 -2.50
C ARG A 96 4.02 -4.91 -2.18
N GLY A 97 5.28 -4.67 -2.47
CA GLY A 97 6.36 -5.60 -2.14
C GLY A 97 7.73 -4.97 -2.25
N PHE A 98 8.75 -5.68 -1.80
CA PHE A 98 10.15 -5.28 -1.97
C PHE A 98 10.92 -6.38 -2.70
N CYS A 99 12.01 -6.00 -3.34
CA CYS A 99 12.92 -6.95 -3.97
C CYS A 99 13.88 -7.48 -2.92
N GLU A 100 13.82 -8.79 -2.66
CA GLU A 100 14.72 -9.46 -1.72
C GLU A 100 16.06 -9.77 -2.38
N ASN A 101 16.03 -10.28 -3.62
CA ASN A 101 17.24 -10.69 -4.31
C ASN A 101 17.12 -10.56 -5.83
N ILE A 102 18.25 -10.33 -6.50
CA ILE A 102 18.37 -10.38 -7.95
C ILE A 102 19.65 -11.13 -8.30
N SER A 103 19.55 -12.15 -9.14
CA SER A 103 20.70 -12.87 -9.68
C SER A 103 20.75 -12.79 -11.20
N TYR A 104 21.98 -12.81 -11.72
CA TYR A 104 22.26 -12.72 -13.15
C TYR A 104 23.10 -13.92 -13.57
N LYS A 105 22.73 -14.58 -14.66
CA LYS A 105 23.49 -15.70 -15.23
C LYS A 105 23.58 -15.53 -16.74
N LYS A 106 24.78 -15.71 -17.32
CA LYS A 106 24.93 -15.68 -18.79
C LYS A 106 24.16 -16.85 -19.39
N PHE A 107 23.29 -16.57 -20.35
CA PHE A 107 22.42 -17.57 -20.98
C PHE A 107 22.90 -17.94 -22.39
N ALA A 108 22.92 -16.98 -23.33
CA ALA A 108 23.34 -17.21 -24.71
C ALA A 108 23.77 -15.91 -25.40
N GLY A 109 24.91 -15.91 -26.11
CA GLY A 109 25.45 -14.70 -26.73
C GLY A 109 25.60 -13.55 -25.71
N ASP A 110 25.03 -12.40 -26.05
CA ASP A 110 24.96 -11.22 -25.17
C ASP A 110 23.73 -11.19 -24.23
N PHE A 111 22.96 -12.30 -24.17
CA PHE A 111 21.79 -12.41 -23.32
C PHE A 111 22.13 -13.05 -21.97
N TYR A 112 21.51 -12.49 -20.93
CA TYR A 112 21.57 -12.94 -19.55
C TYR A 112 20.17 -13.29 -19.06
N GLU A 113 20.10 -14.36 -18.30
CA GLU A 113 18.99 -14.71 -17.44
C GLU A 113 19.05 -13.84 -16.18
N VAL A 114 17.94 -13.19 -15.88
CA VAL A 114 17.75 -12.35 -14.70
C VAL A 114 16.64 -12.98 -13.87
N VAL A 115 16.96 -13.32 -12.62
CA VAL A 115 16.02 -13.90 -11.67
C VAL A 115 15.82 -12.91 -10.53
N VAL A 116 14.57 -12.50 -10.33
CA VAL A 116 14.17 -11.49 -9.34
C VAL A 116 13.28 -12.16 -8.31
N SER A 117 13.66 -12.08 -7.03
CA SER A 117 12.87 -12.60 -5.90
C SER A 117 12.21 -11.43 -5.19
N LEU A 118 10.88 -11.42 -5.16
CA LEU A 118 10.06 -10.39 -4.53
C LEU A 118 9.33 -10.97 -3.33
N VAL A 119 9.26 -10.17 -2.27
CA VAL A 119 8.44 -10.42 -1.09
C VAL A 119 7.24 -9.48 -1.17
N LEU A 120 6.04 -10.05 -1.31
CA LEU A 120 4.80 -9.31 -1.55
C LEU A 120 3.89 -9.33 -0.32
N GLN A 121 3.06 -8.29 -0.20
CA GLN A 121 1.90 -8.34 0.70
C GLN A 121 0.89 -9.40 0.22
N PRO A 122 0.15 -10.04 1.13
CA PRO A 122 -0.78 -11.14 0.82
C PRO A 122 -2.06 -10.75 0.08
N TYR A 123 -2.18 -9.50 -0.32
CA TYR A 123 -3.38 -8.95 -0.93
C TYR A 123 -3.02 -8.03 -2.09
N ILE A 124 -3.95 -7.90 -3.03
CA ILE A 124 -3.90 -6.87 -4.06
C ILE A 124 -4.66 -5.63 -3.58
N MET A 125 -4.19 -4.47 -4.00
CA MET A 125 -4.83 -3.18 -3.81
C MET A 125 -5.50 -2.80 -5.12
N GLY A 126 -6.81 -2.52 -5.06
CA GLY A 126 -7.57 -2.01 -6.19
C GLY A 126 -7.30 -0.54 -6.51
N PRO A 127 -8.06 0.05 -7.44
CA PRO A 127 -7.95 1.47 -7.76
C PRO A 127 -8.25 2.34 -6.54
N LYS A 128 -7.74 3.57 -6.58
CA LYS A 128 -7.97 4.54 -5.51
C LYS A 128 -9.43 4.99 -5.53
N VAL A 129 -10.10 4.86 -4.40
CA VAL A 129 -11.45 5.36 -4.15
C VAL A 129 -11.36 6.60 -3.26
N VAL A 130 -12.10 7.65 -3.62
CA VAL A 130 -12.20 8.90 -2.87
C VAL A 130 -13.65 9.15 -2.51
N LYS A 131 -13.94 9.43 -1.24
CA LYS A 131 -15.26 9.75 -0.74
C LYS A 131 -15.21 10.96 0.18
N THR A 132 -16.12 11.90 -0.04
CA THR A 132 -16.25 13.10 0.78
C THR A 132 -17.48 12.99 1.67
N PHE A 133 -17.34 13.35 2.94
CA PHE A 133 -18.45 13.44 3.89
C PHE A 133 -18.47 14.84 4.51
N THR A 134 -19.63 15.48 4.49
CA THR A 134 -19.91 16.75 5.22
C THR A 134 -20.91 16.55 6.36
N LYS A 135 -21.39 15.31 6.53
CA LYS A 135 -22.27 14.82 7.58
C LYS A 135 -22.05 13.32 7.76
N ASN A 136 -22.63 12.74 8.81
CA ASN A 136 -22.62 11.30 9.04
C ASN A 136 -23.13 10.54 7.80
N GLY A 137 -22.60 9.34 7.57
CA GLY A 137 -22.97 8.52 6.42
C GLY A 137 -22.35 7.15 6.47
N THR A 138 -22.33 6.47 5.33
CA THR A 138 -21.76 5.14 5.19
C THR A 138 -20.85 5.04 3.97
N ILE A 139 -19.94 4.07 3.99
CA ILE A 139 -19.12 3.66 2.85
C ILE A 139 -19.04 2.14 2.81
N VAL A 140 -19.14 1.58 1.61
CA VAL A 140 -18.94 0.15 1.41
C VAL A 140 -17.50 -0.08 0.97
N ASN A 141 -16.77 -0.90 1.73
CA ASN A 141 -15.51 -1.48 1.31
C ASN A 141 -15.83 -2.72 0.47
N GLU A 142 -15.60 -2.61 -0.85
CA GLU A 142 -15.85 -3.71 -1.79
C GLU A 142 -14.77 -4.79 -1.76
N GLY A 143 -13.72 -4.60 -0.95
CA GLY A 143 -12.63 -5.56 -0.77
C GLY A 143 -12.98 -6.72 0.15
N ASP A 144 -12.10 -7.73 0.12
CA ASP A 144 -12.20 -8.93 0.96
C ASP A 144 -11.58 -8.71 2.35
N PHE A 145 -10.79 -7.64 2.52
CA PHE A 145 -10.06 -7.36 3.76
C PHE A 145 -10.28 -5.94 4.26
N ARG A 146 -9.93 -5.74 5.54
CA ARG A 146 -9.87 -4.40 6.14
C ARG A 146 -8.94 -3.47 5.36
N ALA A 147 -9.39 -2.26 5.07
CA ALA A 147 -8.62 -1.22 4.41
C ALA A 147 -8.25 -0.10 5.38
N TYR A 148 -7.04 0.44 5.25
CA TYR A 148 -6.55 1.56 6.05
C TYR A 148 -6.57 2.82 5.19
N PRO A 149 -7.52 3.74 5.41
CA PRO A 149 -7.64 4.91 4.58
C PRO A 149 -6.57 5.97 4.89
N VAL A 150 -6.43 6.94 3.99
CA VAL A 150 -5.89 8.25 4.29
C VAL A 150 -7.06 9.21 4.39
N VAL A 151 -7.21 9.92 5.50
CA VAL A 151 -8.33 10.82 5.74
C VAL A 151 -7.82 12.24 5.92
N LYS A 152 -8.28 13.15 5.07
CA LYS A 152 -8.11 14.59 5.24
C LYS A 152 -9.29 15.14 6.02
N ILE A 153 -9.06 15.67 7.21
CA ILE A 153 -10.07 16.16 8.15
C ILE A 153 -10.03 17.69 8.19
N PHE A 154 -11.20 18.32 8.03
CA PHE A 154 -11.40 19.76 8.17
C PHE A 154 -12.18 20.03 9.46
N PRO A 155 -11.53 20.39 10.57
CA PRO A 155 -12.18 20.56 11.86
C PRO A 155 -12.95 21.88 11.95
N LYS A 156 -14.05 21.88 12.72
CA LYS A 156 -14.80 23.11 13.11
C LYS A 156 -14.31 23.71 14.41
N GLN A 157 -13.78 22.87 15.31
CA GLN A 157 -13.37 23.25 16.66
C GLN A 157 -12.05 22.56 17.00
N SER A 158 -11.38 23.03 18.06
CA SER A 158 -10.11 22.47 18.53
C SER A 158 -10.22 21.03 19.01
N ASP A 159 -11.37 20.65 19.56
CA ASP A 159 -11.68 19.28 19.95
C ASP A 159 -12.67 18.66 18.95
N PHE A 160 -12.24 17.58 18.29
CA PHE A 160 -13.03 16.91 17.27
C PHE A 160 -12.78 15.41 17.27
N SER A 161 -13.71 14.65 16.69
CA SER A 161 -13.55 13.20 16.60
C SER A 161 -14.16 12.63 15.33
N LEU A 162 -13.49 11.60 14.81
CA LEU A 162 -13.95 10.78 13.70
C LEU A 162 -14.22 9.37 14.23
N SER A 163 -15.40 8.83 13.94
CA SER A 163 -15.69 7.42 14.25
C SER A 163 -15.94 6.65 12.96
N ILE A 164 -15.38 5.45 12.90
CA ILE A 164 -15.69 4.45 11.87
C ILE A 164 -16.21 3.21 12.60
N ASN A 165 -17.44 2.81 12.31
CA ASN A 165 -18.16 1.78 13.05
C ASN A 165 -18.19 2.12 14.56
N SER A 166 -17.84 1.17 15.42
CA SER A 166 -17.79 1.36 16.88
C SER A 166 -16.49 1.98 17.39
N LYS A 167 -15.52 2.28 16.51
CA LYS A 167 -14.21 2.81 16.89
C LYS A 167 -14.15 4.31 16.71
N THR A 168 -13.55 5.00 17.67
CA THR A 168 -13.51 6.47 17.69
C THR A 168 -12.11 6.99 17.87
N MET A 169 -11.72 7.90 16.98
CA MET A 169 -10.48 8.65 17.04
C MET A 169 -10.77 10.08 17.48
N ARG A 170 -10.19 10.51 18.61
CA ARG A 170 -10.34 11.85 19.19
C ARG A 170 -9.07 12.67 19.01
N PHE A 171 -9.26 13.95 18.73
CA PHE A 171 -8.23 14.93 18.50
C PHE A 171 -8.46 16.15 19.37
N SER A 172 -7.38 16.70 19.94
CA SER A 172 -7.39 17.99 20.63
C SER A 172 -6.20 18.82 20.19
N VAL A 173 -6.49 19.98 19.61
CA VAL A 173 -5.50 20.93 19.13
C VAL A 173 -5.36 22.04 20.17
N LYS A 174 -4.26 22.02 20.92
CA LYS A 174 -3.96 23.03 21.95
C LYS A 174 -3.45 24.36 21.39
N ASP A 175 -2.83 24.31 20.20
CA ASP A 175 -2.32 25.49 19.51
C ASP A 175 -3.36 26.07 18.55
N SER A 176 -2.92 26.82 17.53
CA SER A 176 -3.78 27.34 16.48
C SER A 176 -4.33 26.22 15.57
N LEU A 177 -5.65 26.18 15.43
CA LEU A 177 -6.36 25.26 14.56
C LEU A 177 -5.94 25.46 13.09
N LYS A 178 -5.41 24.40 12.48
CA LYS A 178 -5.01 24.41 11.07
C LYS A 178 -6.21 24.11 10.17
N GLY A 179 -6.15 24.56 8.93
CA GLY A 179 -7.26 24.41 7.98
C GLY A 179 -7.61 22.96 7.65
N ASN A 180 -6.66 22.02 7.81
CA ASN A 180 -6.94 20.58 7.79
C ASN A 180 -5.79 19.77 8.40
N TYR A 181 -6.10 18.52 8.70
CA TYR A 181 -5.14 17.49 9.10
C TYR A 181 -5.26 16.27 8.18
N ILE A 182 -4.15 15.67 7.81
CA ILE A 182 -4.08 14.45 7.02
C ILE A 182 -3.67 13.31 7.95
N VAL A 183 -4.55 12.33 8.12
CA VAL A 183 -4.33 11.13 8.91
C VAL A 183 -4.11 9.95 7.96
N ASP A 184 -2.91 9.40 7.94
CA ASP A 184 -2.57 8.16 7.23
C ASP A 184 -2.66 7.00 8.22
N PHE A 185 -3.76 6.24 8.18
CA PHE A 185 -4.00 5.12 9.10
C PHE A 185 -3.09 3.92 8.81
N ASP A 186 -2.54 3.80 7.60
CA ASP A 186 -1.63 2.71 7.25
C ASP A 186 -0.23 2.97 7.85
N LYS A 187 0.20 4.23 7.84
CA LYS A 187 1.48 4.70 8.40
C LYS A 187 1.42 5.16 9.84
N VAL A 188 0.22 5.28 10.41
CA VAL A 188 0.02 5.78 11.77
C VAL A 188 0.64 7.17 11.92
N GLU A 189 0.27 8.07 11.00
CA GLU A 189 0.88 9.39 10.87
C GLU A 189 -0.17 10.48 10.69
N ILE A 190 -0.05 11.55 11.46
CA ILE A 190 -0.89 12.75 11.36
C ILE A 190 -0.02 13.92 10.93
N LYS A 191 -0.45 14.62 9.90
CA LYS A 191 0.18 15.85 9.41
C LYS A 191 -0.81 17.00 9.37
N ASP A 192 -0.35 18.22 9.56
CA ASP A 192 -1.15 19.41 9.24
C ASP A 192 -1.10 19.74 7.74
N CYS A 193 -1.83 20.78 7.35
CA CYS A 193 -1.88 21.28 5.98
C CYS A 193 -0.53 21.78 5.44
N ASP A 194 0.41 22.09 6.32
CA ASP A 194 1.75 22.58 5.98
C ASP A 194 2.75 21.40 5.87
N GLY A 195 2.29 20.17 6.13
CA GLY A 195 3.08 18.94 6.06
C GLY A 195 3.83 18.60 7.34
N ASN A 196 3.67 19.37 8.42
CA ASN A 196 4.34 19.12 9.70
C ASN A 196 3.67 17.95 10.43
N LEU A 197 4.47 17.11 11.08
CA LEU A 197 3.97 16.03 11.92
C LEU A 197 3.23 16.59 13.14
N LYS A 198 2.05 16.02 13.43
CA LYS A 198 1.13 16.44 14.49
C LYS A 198 0.53 15.24 15.24
N ASN A 199 1.30 14.17 15.44
CA ASN A 199 0.83 12.99 16.17
C ASN A 199 0.38 13.31 17.60
N SER A 200 0.96 14.35 18.23
CA SER A 200 0.65 14.79 19.59
C SER A 200 -0.77 15.35 19.79
N ILE A 201 -1.52 15.65 18.71
CA ILE A 201 -2.92 16.09 18.82
C ILE A 201 -3.89 14.91 19.07
N PHE A 202 -3.41 13.67 18.91
CA PHE A 202 -4.20 12.46 19.11
C PHE A 202 -4.27 12.07 20.58
N HIS A 203 -5.45 11.66 21.03
CA HIS A 203 -5.65 11.21 22.39
C HIS A 203 -5.19 9.76 22.60
N LYS A 204 -4.50 9.50 23.71
CA LYS A 204 -3.99 8.15 24.06
C LYS A 204 -5.06 7.05 24.18
N ASP A 205 -6.31 7.42 24.46
CA ASP A 205 -7.46 6.53 24.60
C ASP A 205 -8.26 6.35 23.29
N SER A 206 -7.73 6.85 22.17
CA SER A 206 -8.38 6.74 20.87
C SER A 206 -7.99 5.49 20.11
N ASP A 207 -8.91 5.03 19.25
CA ASP A 207 -8.69 3.91 18.34
C ASP A 207 -8.04 4.36 17.03
N PHE A 208 -7.26 3.45 16.42
CA PHE A 208 -6.97 3.53 14.99
C PHE A 208 -8.15 3.01 14.19
N LEU A 209 -8.54 3.82 13.21
CA LEU A 209 -9.69 3.53 12.37
C LEU A 209 -9.25 2.77 11.13
N HIS A 210 -10.07 1.80 10.75
CA HIS A 210 -9.96 1.06 9.52
C HIS A 210 -11.36 0.77 9.00
N LEU A 211 -11.46 0.47 7.72
CA LEU A 211 -12.71 0.08 7.07
C LEU A 211 -12.75 -1.45 7.01
N GLU A 212 -13.68 -2.08 7.70
CA GLU A 212 -13.93 -3.53 7.57
C GLU A 212 -14.48 -3.85 6.18
N ALA A 213 -14.44 -5.12 5.76
CA ALA A 213 -15.12 -5.55 4.54
C ALA A 213 -16.64 -5.32 4.66
N GLY A 214 -17.27 -4.83 3.60
CA GLY A 214 -18.70 -4.48 3.61
C GLY A 214 -18.99 -3.05 4.08
N GLU A 215 -20.19 -2.84 4.62
CA GLU A 215 -20.67 -1.51 5.00
C GLU A 215 -19.99 -1.00 6.28
N ASN A 216 -19.53 0.25 6.26
CA ASN A 216 -18.93 0.94 7.38
C ASN A 216 -19.67 2.26 7.66
N SER A 217 -20.03 2.49 8.91
CA SER A 217 -20.63 3.76 9.34
C SER A 217 -19.56 4.81 9.65
N ILE A 218 -19.82 6.05 9.25
CA ILE A 218 -18.92 7.19 9.42
C ILE A 218 -19.64 8.25 10.24
N VAL A 219 -19.07 8.62 11.37
CA VAL A 219 -19.62 9.64 12.28
C VAL A 219 -18.63 10.78 12.43
N LEU A 220 -19.11 11.99 12.15
CA LEU A 220 -18.34 13.24 12.22
C LEU A 220 -18.81 14.04 13.43
N ASN A 221 -17.90 14.37 14.35
CA ASN A 221 -18.18 15.24 15.49
C ASN A 221 -17.22 16.43 15.48
N ASN A 222 -17.77 17.65 15.49
CA ASN A 222 -17.01 18.90 15.32
C ASN A 222 -16.09 18.94 14.09
N ILE A 223 -16.48 18.24 13.03
CA ILE A 223 -15.80 18.20 11.74
C ILE A 223 -16.72 18.82 10.69
N GLU A 224 -16.18 19.70 9.84
CA GLU A 224 -16.89 20.29 8.71
C GLU A 224 -16.97 19.33 7.54
N LYS A 225 -15.85 18.69 7.25
CA LYS A 225 -15.70 17.82 6.10
C LYS A 225 -14.58 16.82 6.34
N ILE A 226 -14.73 15.63 5.79
CA ILE A 226 -13.59 14.75 5.53
C ILE A 226 -13.51 14.37 4.06
N VAL A 227 -12.29 14.14 3.58
CA VAL A 227 -12.01 13.46 2.31
C VAL A 227 -11.27 12.18 2.63
N LEU A 228 -11.97 11.05 2.51
CA LEU A 228 -11.44 9.71 2.73
C LEU A 228 -10.92 9.17 1.41
N THR A 229 -9.68 8.68 1.41
CA THR A 229 -9.05 8.00 0.28
C THR A 229 -8.64 6.60 0.69
N ALA A 230 -9.03 5.58 -0.06
CA ALA A 230 -8.66 4.21 0.22
C ALA A 230 -8.37 3.41 -1.07
N ASN A 231 -7.66 2.30 -0.91
CA ASN A 231 -7.58 1.25 -1.92
C ASN A 231 -8.15 -0.01 -1.27
N TRP A 232 -9.19 -0.58 -1.86
CA TRP A 232 -9.76 -1.85 -1.40
C TRP A 232 -8.73 -2.96 -1.54
N ARG A 233 -8.71 -3.85 -0.56
CA ARG A 233 -7.77 -4.97 -0.49
C ARG A 233 -8.52 -6.24 -0.83
N TYR A 234 -8.01 -6.99 -1.81
CA TYR A 234 -8.62 -8.24 -2.26
C TYR A 234 -7.62 -9.40 -2.13
N MET A 235 -8.15 -10.62 -2.15
CA MET A 235 -7.35 -11.85 -2.19
C MET A 235 -6.34 -11.81 -3.35
N PHE A 236 -5.10 -12.19 -3.09
CA PHE A 236 -4.04 -12.16 -4.13
C PHE A 236 -4.43 -12.95 -5.38
N TYR A 237 -5.13 -14.09 -5.23
CA TYR A 237 -5.51 -14.95 -6.34
C TYR A 237 -6.54 -14.31 -7.30
N ASP A 238 -7.24 -13.26 -6.86
CA ASP A 238 -8.18 -12.52 -7.71
C ASP A 238 -7.49 -11.64 -8.76
N ILE A 239 -6.17 -11.46 -8.66
CA ILE A 239 -5.39 -10.65 -9.60
C ILE A 239 -5.51 -11.12 -11.05
N TYR A 240 -5.77 -12.42 -11.26
CA TYR A 240 -5.95 -13.01 -12.58
C TYR A 240 -7.41 -12.92 -13.08
N LYS A 241 -8.36 -12.65 -12.18
CA LYS A 241 -9.80 -12.55 -12.48
C LYS A 241 -10.22 -11.11 -12.76
N ARG A 242 -9.52 -10.13 -12.18
CA ARG A 242 -9.85 -8.70 -12.27
C ARG A 242 -9.16 -8.06 -13.47
N ARG A 243 -9.95 -7.49 -14.39
CA ARG A 243 -9.49 -6.75 -15.58
C ARG A 243 -9.79 -5.27 -15.42
#